data_AF-A0A7L6B199-F1
#
_entry.id   AF-A0A7L6B199-F1
#
_cell.length_a   1.000
_cell.length_b   1.000
_cell.length_c   1.000
_cell.angle_alpha   90.00
_cell.angle_beta   90.00
_cell.angle_gamma   90.00
#
_symmetry.space_group_name_H-M   'P 1'
#
loop_
_entity.id
_entity.type
_entity.pdbx_description
1 polymer ?
#
loop_
_entity_poly.entity_id
_entity_poly.type
_entity_poly.pdbx_seq_one_letter_code
_entity_poly.pdbx_strand_id
1 'polypeptide(L)'
;MTVDSLPGRPPLARTIAVAQVALVVAFLAVAALWWGRMVSADAGPAELRTGAYDPKDLVPFGMHGWNPFMWLYGLTALLYLAGLASPLLAGYGVMLLARERRSLPRGLRTLLLAGVVAGVVATLLRFTPAGADMQAWWLD
;
A
#
# COMPACT_ATOMS: atom_id res chain seq x y z
N MET A 1 -29.16 11.92 29.42
CA MET A 1 -29.10 11.61 27.98
C MET A 1 -27.63 11.43 27.61
N THR A 2 -27.20 10.19 27.42
CA THR A 2 -25.83 9.81 27.05
C THR A 2 -25.65 9.98 25.55
N VAL A 3 -24.72 10.83 25.14
CA VAL A 3 -24.41 11.20 23.74
C VAL A 3 -23.57 10.11 23.05
N ASP A 4 -23.92 8.84 23.25
CA ASP A 4 -23.16 7.68 22.72
C ASP A 4 -23.96 6.81 21.74
N SER A 5 -25.16 7.22 21.34
CA SER A 5 -25.97 6.49 20.36
C SER A 5 -26.00 7.20 18.99
N LEU A 6 -24.84 7.37 18.35
CA LEU A 6 -24.80 7.62 16.91
C LEU A 6 -24.52 6.30 16.17
N PRO A 7 -25.54 5.66 15.56
CA PRO A 7 -25.33 4.50 14.72
C PRO A 7 -24.68 4.97 13.41
N GLY A 8 -23.40 4.64 13.20
CA GLY A 8 -22.79 4.91 11.89
C GLY A 8 -21.27 5.03 11.81
N ARG A 9 -20.52 5.06 12.93
CA ARG A 9 -19.05 5.01 12.82
C ARG A 9 -18.60 3.58 12.50
N PRO A 10 -17.86 3.34 11.40
CA PRO A 10 -17.19 2.05 11.24
C PRO A 10 -16.30 1.84 12.47
N PRO A 11 -16.31 0.63 13.09
CA PRO A 11 -15.48 0.37 14.24
C PRO A 11 -14.04 0.67 13.84
N LEU A 12 -13.36 1.55 14.58
CA LEU A 12 -12.07 2.12 14.23
C LEU A 12 -11.05 1.05 13.78
N ALA A 13 -11.07 -0.10 14.45
CA ALA A 13 -10.28 -1.28 14.08
C ALA A 13 -10.49 -1.75 12.63
N ARG A 14 -11.72 -1.72 12.10
CA ARG A 14 -12.01 -2.05 10.70
C ARG A 14 -11.42 -1.01 9.76
N THR A 15 -11.53 0.27 10.08
CA THR A 15 -10.94 1.35 9.27
C THR A 15 -9.43 1.22 9.21
N ILE A 16 -8.78 0.98 10.34
CA ILE A 16 -7.32 0.77 10.41
C ILE A 16 -6.91 -0.49 9.64
N ALA A 17 -7.63 -1.60 9.79
CA ALA A 17 -7.34 -2.81 9.04
C ALA A 17 -7.46 -2.61 7.53
N VAL A 18 -8.53 -1.95 7.07
CA VAL A 18 -8.72 -1.62 5.64
C VAL A 18 -7.62 -0.71 5.13
N ALA A 19 -7.25 0.31 5.90
CA ALA A 19 -6.14 1.20 5.54
C ALA A 19 -4.82 0.43 5.40
N GLN A 20 -4.46 -0.40 6.39
CA GLN A 20 -3.25 -1.24 6.33
C GLN A 20 -3.25 -2.14 5.09
N VAL A 21 -4.37 -2.81 4.80
CA VAL A 21 -4.50 -3.66 3.62
C VAL A 21 -4.35 -2.87 2.33
N ALA A 22 -5.00 -1.71 2.21
CA ALA A 22 -4.90 -0.87 1.01
C ALA A 22 -3.46 -0.41 0.74
N LEU A 23 -2.73 0.01 1.78
CA LEU A 23 -1.33 0.42 1.65
C LEU A 23 -0.42 -0.75 1.26
N VAL A 24 -0.63 -1.93 1.85
CA VAL A 24 0.14 -3.14 1.52
C VAL A 24 -0.15 -3.58 0.09
N VAL A 25 -1.42 -3.59 -0.34
CA VAL A 25 -1.80 -3.95 -1.72
C VAL A 25 -1.18 -2.99 -2.72
N ALA A 26 -1.18 -1.68 -2.44
CA ALA A 26 -0.53 -0.70 -3.31
C ALA A 26 0.99 -0.96 -3.42
N PHE A 27 1.66 -1.23 -2.29
CA PHE A 27 3.08 -1.60 -2.30
C PHE A 27 3.37 -2.85 -3.14
N LEU A 28 2.56 -3.90 -2.95
CA LEU A 28 2.71 -5.16 -3.70
C LEU A 28 2.40 -4.98 -5.19
N ALA A 29 1.41 -4.15 -5.54
CA ALA A 29 1.09 -3.84 -6.93
C ALA A 29 2.27 -3.15 -7.62
N VAL A 30 2.88 -2.14 -6.99
CA VAL A 30 4.07 -1.46 -7.52
C VAL A 30 5.24 -2.44 -7.65
N ALA A 31 5.49 -3.27 -6.64
CA ALA A 31 6.54 -4.29 -6.71
C ALA A 31 6.32 -5.30 -7.84
N ALA A 32 5.08 -5.74 -8.05
CA ALA A 32 4.73 -6.64 -9.13
C ALA A 32 4.89 -5.99 -10.51
N LEU A 33 4.52 -4.71 -10.67
CA LEU A 33 4.70 -3.97 -11.91
C LEU A 33 6.18 -3.74 -12.23
N TRP A 34 6.97 -3.35 -11.23
CA TRP A 34 8.41 -3.15 -11.36
C TRP A 34 9.12 -4.45 -11.77
N TRP A 35 8.83 -5.55 -11.05
CA TRP A 35 9.37 -6.87 -11.37
C TRP A 35 8.90 -7.36 -12.74
N GLY A 36 7.61 -7.25 -13.03
CA GLY A 36 7.02 -7.63 -14.31
C GLY A 36 7.65 -6.87 -15.47
N ARG A 37 7.95 -5.58 -15.30
CA ARG A 37 8.64 -4.78 -16.30
C ARG A 37 10.05 -5.29 -16.56
N MET A 38 10.84 -5.52 -15.52
CA MET A 38 12.19 -6.11 -15.64
C MET A 38 12.17 -7.44 -16.40
N VAL A 39 11.26 -8.35 -16.02
CA VAL A 39 11.12 -9.66 -16.69
C VAL A 39 10.68 -9.50 -18.14
N SER A 40 9.72 -8.62 -18.43
CA SER A 40 9.19 -8.44 -19.79
C SER A 40 10.17 -7.78 -20.75
N ALA A 41 11.07 -6.94 -20.24
CA ALA A 41 12.03 -6.16 -21.01
C ALA A 41 13.44 -6.75 -20.97
N ASP A 42 13.64 -7.88 -20.25
CA ASP A 42 14.95 -8.46 -19.95
C ASP A 42 15.95 -7.41 -19.42
N ALA A 43 15.45 -6.51 -18.56
CA ALA A 43 16.15 -5.31 -18.11
C ALA A 43 16.42 -5.35 -16.60
N GLY A 44 17.58 -4.84 -16.19
CA GLY A 44 17.96 -4.74 -14.78
C GLY A 44 17.43 -3.48 -14.07
N PRO A 45 17.51 -3.42 -12.71
CA PRO A 45 17.10 -2.26 -11.91
C PRO A 45 17.72 -0.92 -12.31
N ALA A 46 18.97 -0.95 -12.79
CA ALA A 46 19.69 0.25 -13.22
C ALA A 46 19.14 0.81 -14.55
N GLU A 47 18.72 -0.07 -15.46
CA GLU A 47 18.17 0.33 -16.75
C GLU A 47 16.78 0.96 -16.59
N LEU A 48 15.95 0.42 -15.68
CA LEU A 48 14.65 1.02 -15.37
C LEU A 48 14.78 2.46 -14.83
N ARG A 49 15.93 2.82 -14.23
CA ARG A 49 16.20 4.17 -13.73
C ARG A 49 16.65 5.17 -14.80
N THR A 50 16.86 4.73 -16.03
CA THR A 50 17.29 5.62 -17.12
C THR A 50 16.14 6.44 -17.73
N GLY A 51 14.89 6.17 -17.34
CA GLY A 51 13.69 6.75 -17.95
C GLY A 51 13.27 6.08 -19.27
N ALA A 52 14.04 5.10 -19.78
CA ALA A 52 13.69 4.35 -20.99
C ALA A 52 12.45 3.46 -20.82
N TYR A 53 12.04 3.20 -19.58
CA TYR A 53 10.93 2.33 -19.22
C TYR A 53 10.02 3.04 -18.21
N ASP A 54 9.20 4.01 -18.66
CA ASP A 54 8.33 4.79 -17.75
C ASP A 54 7.23 3.88 -17.16
N PRO A 55 6.98 3.89 -15.84
CA PRO A 55 5.85 3.16 -15.24
C PRO A 55 4.49 3.52 -15.85
N LYS A 56 4.32 4.73 -16.40
CA LYS A 56 3.10 5.20 -17.07
C LYS A 56 2.82 4.45 -18.38
N ASP A 57 3.84 3.85 -19.01
CA ASP A 57 3.68 3.03 -20.21
C ASP A 57 2.90 1.74 -19.92
N LEU A 58 2.81 1.34 -18.65
CA LEU A 58 2.05 0.17 -18.22
C LEU A 58 0.55 0.45 -18.12
N VAL A 59 0.10 1.70 -18.24
CA VAL A 59 -1.31 2.07 -18.19
C VAL A 59 -1.98 1.72 -19.52
N PRO A 60 -2.92 0.75 -19.57
CA PRO A 60 -3.61 0.40 -20.79
C PRO A 60 -4.33 1.61 -21.37
N PHE A 61 -4.24 1.82 -22.68
CA PHE A 61 -4.84 2.95 -23.39
C PHE A 61 -4.26 4.34 -23.06
N GLY A 62 -3.15 4.41 -22.31
CA GLY A 62 -2.40 5.65 -22.11
C GLY A 62 -2.94 6.61 -21.04
N MET A 63 -2.27 7.77 -20.89
CA MET A 63 -2.47 8.70 -19.78
C MET A 63 -3.42 9.87 -20.14
N HIS A 64 -4.72 9.63 -20.09
CA HIS A 64 -5.72 10.68 -20.31
C HIS A 64 -6.92 10.59 -19.35
N GLY A 65 -7.51 11.73 -18.97
CA GLY A 65 -8.45 11.82 -17.84
C GLY A 65 -9.77 11.05 -17.96
N TRP A 66 -10.11 10.55 -19.14
CA TRP A 66 -11.26 9.68 -19.38
C TRP A 66 -10.93 8.19 -19.30
N ASN A 67 -9.65 7.82 -19.15
CA ASN A 67 -9.21 6.44 -18.99
C ASN A 67 -9.34 6.02 -17.51
N PRO A 68 -10.17 5.01 -17.17
CA PRO A 68 -10.25 4.50 -15.80
C PRO A 68 -8.92 3.91 -15.29
N PHE A 69 -8.06 3.38 -16.18
CA PHE A 69 -6.77 2.81 -15.77
C PHE A 69 -5.77 3.88 -15.35
N MET A 70 -5.83 5.09 -15.92
CA MET A 70 -5.05 6.23 -15.43
C MET A 70 -5.44 6.57 -13.99
N TRP A 71 -6.73 6.56 -13.66
CA TRP A 71 -7.18 6.82 -12.30
C TRP A 71 -6.78 5.73 -11.31
N LEU A 72 -6.82 4.46 -11.74
CA LEU A 72 -6.31 3.36 -10.94
C LEU A 72 -4.80 3.48 -10.68
N TYR A 73 -4.03 3.86 -11.70
CA TYR A 73 -2.60 4.17 -11.56
C TYR A 73 -2.38 5.29 -10.55
N GLY A 74 -3.10 6.41 -10.69
CA GLY A 74 -3.00 7.55 -9.78
C GLY A 74 -3.38 7.19 -8.34
N LEU A 75 -4.46 6.42 -8.14
CA LEU A 75 -4.86 5.93 -6.82
C LEU A 75 -3.79 5.02 -6.21
N THR A 76 -3.23 4.12 -7.01
CA THR A 76 -2.11 3.25 -6.60
C THR A 76 -0.91 4.09 -6.18
N ALA A 77 -0.57 5.14 -6.94
CA ALA A 77 0.54 6.03 -6.63
C ALA A 77 0.32 6.80 -5.32
N LEU A 78 -0.90 7.31 -5.09
CA LEU A 78 -1.26 7.99 -3.84
C LEU A 78 -1.20 7.04 -2.64
N LEU A 79 -1.74 5.82 -2.77
CA LEU A 79 -1.67 4.81 -1.71
C LEU A 79 -0.23 4.34 -1.46
N TYR A 80 0.56 4.19 -2.52
CA TYR A 80 1.98 3.86 -2.41
C TYR A 80 2.73 4.95 -1.65
N LEU A 81 2.48 6.23 -1.93
CA LEU A 81 3.12 7.34 -1.21
C LEU A 81 2.62 7.45 0.24
N ALA A 82 1.31 7.33 0.46
CA ALA A 82 0.72 7.27 1.80
C ALA A 82 1.25 6.06 2.61
N GLY A 83 1.73 5.02 1.93
CA GLY A 83 2.40 3.86 2.51
C GLY A 83 3.62 4.21 3.36
N LEU A 84 4.23 5.40 3.20
CA LEU A 84 5.27 5.89 4.11
C LEU A 84 4.78 6.06 5.56
N ALA A 85 3.47 6.25 5.76
CA ALA A 85 2.85 6.29 7.08
C ALA A 85 2.51 4.89 7.66
N SER A 86 2.86 3.80 6.96
CA SER A 86 2.60 2.43 7.43
C SER A 86 3.14 2.15 8.85
N PRO A 87 4.30 2.66 9.29
CA PRO A 87 4.77 2.47 10.67
C PRO A 87 3.83 3.03 11.72
N LEU A 88 3.22 4.20 11.45
CA LEU A 88 2.26 4.83 12.35
C LEU A 88 0.99 3.98 12.47
N LEU A 89 0.47 3.51 11.33
CA LEU A 89 -0.69 2.62 11.28
C LEU A 89 -0.39 1.26 11.92
N ALA A 90 0.83 0.74 11.78
CA ALA A 90 1.25 -0.50 12.43
C ALA A 90 1.30 -0.31 13.96
N GLY A 91 1.90 0.77 14.46
CA GLY A 91 1.91 1.10 15.88
C GLY A 91 0.50 1.23 16.46
N TYR A 92 -0.39 1.91 15.73
CA TYR A 92 -1.79 2.02 16.13
C TYR A 92 -2.53 0.67 16.11
N GLY A 93 -2.25 -0.17 15.10
CA GLY A 93 -2.78 -1.53 15.03
C GLY A 93 -2.36 -2.39 16.22
N VAL A 94 -1.08 -2.31 16.64
CA VAL A 94 -0.57 -2.99 17.84
C VAL A 94 -1.29 -2.49 19.10
N MET A 95 -1.48 -1.17 19.23
CA MET A 95 -2.20 -0.58 20.35
C MET A 95 -3.65 -1.10 20.44
N LEU A 96 -4.37 -1.17 19.32
CA LEU A 96 -5.72 -1.73 19.26
C LEU A 96 -5.73 -3.22 19.62
N LEU A 97 -4.78 -4.01 19.10
CA LEU A 97 -4.64 -5.42 19.43
C LEU A 97 -4.34 -5.65 20.92
N ALA A 98 -3.59 -4.74 21.57
CA ALA A 98 -3.28 -4.81 22.99
C ALA A 98 -4.48 -4.44 23.87
N ARG A 99 -5.21 -3.37 23.52
CA ARG A 99 -6.32 -2.84 24.33
C ARG A 99 -7.63 -3.60 24.15
N GLU A 100 -7.96 -3.97 22.91
CA GLU A 100 -9.27 -4.49 22.53
C GLU A 100 -9.24 -5.98 22.15
N ARG A 101 -8.17 -6.70 22.55
CA ARG A 101 -7.94 -8.10 22.13
C ARG A 101 -9.14 -9.03 22.30
N ARG A 102 -9.92 -8.84 23.38
CA ARG A 102 -11.04 -9.70 23.78
C ARG A 102 -12.38 -9.26 23.16
N SER A 103 -12.51 -7.99 22.77
CA SER A 103 -13.72 -7.44 22.14
C SER A 103 -13.71 -7.57 20.62
N LEU A 104 -12.52 -7.70 20.01
CA LEU A 104 -12.39 -7.83 18.56
C LEU A 104 -12.79 -9.23 18.04
N PRO A 105 -13.57 -9.33 16.96
CA PRO A 105 -13.79 -10.58 16.24
C PRO A 105 -12.46 -11.20 15.79
N ARG A 106 -12.35 -12.54 15.83
CA ARG A 106 -11.12 -13.26 15.47
C ARG A 106 -10.59 -12.88 14.09
N GLY A 107 -11.48 -12.78 13.09
CA GLY A 107 -11.10 -12.41 11.72
C GLY A 107 -10.47 -11.02 11.63
N LEU A 108 -11.08 -10.02 12.29
CA LEU A 108 -10.54 -8.65 12.32
C LEU A 108 -9.20 -8.57 13.06
N ARG A 109 -9.06 -9.35 14.14
CA ARG A 109 -7.79 -9.45 14.88
C ARG A 109 -6.68 -10.02 13.99
N THR A 110 -6.95 -11.08 13.24
CA THR A 110 -5.99 -11.66 12.29
C THR A 110 -5.65 -10.66 11.19
N LEU A 111 -6.65 -9.96 10.65
CA LEU A 111 -6.44 -8.96 9.60
C LEU A 111 -5.56 -7.80 10.07
N LEU A 112 -5.80 -7.28 11.29
CA LEU A 112 -4.95 -6.26 11.91
C LEU A 112 -3.52 -6.76 12.13
N LEU A 113 -3.36 -7.99 12.63
CA LEU A 113 -2.04 -8.56 12.85
C LEU A 113 -1.28 -8.73 11.52
N ALA A 114 -1.95 -9.26 10.51
CA ALA A 114 -1.38 -9.42 9.17
C ALA A 114 -1.01 -8.05 8.56
N GLY A 115 -1.88 -7.05 8.69
CA GLY A 115 -1.63 -5.69 8.22
C GLY A 115 -0.46 -5.02 8.95
N VAL A 116 -0.31 -5.21 10.25
CA VAL A 116 0.85 -4.75 11.04
C VAL A 116 2.12 -5.40 10.51
N VAL A 117 2.16 -6.73 10.39
CA VAL A 117 3.35 -7.47 9.95
C VAL A 117 3.71 -7.08 8.52
N ALA A 118 2.75 -7.10 7.60
CA ALA A 118 2.97 -6.75 6.21
C ALA A 118 3.37 -5.28 6.04
N GLY A 119 2.78 -4.37 6.82
CA GLY A 119 3.16 -2.95 6.82
C GLY A 119 4.59 -2.72 7.29
N VAL A 120 5.03 -3.46 8.33
CA VAL A 120 6.43 -3.43 8.79
C VAL A 120 7.37 -3.99 7.72
N VAL A 121 7.04 -5.14 7.14
CA VAL A 121 7.85 -5.74 6.06
C VAL A 121 7.95 -4.82 4.85
N ALA A 122 6.83 -4.26 4.39
CA ALA A 122 6.82 -3.29 3.28
C ALA A 122 7.65 -2.05 3.61
N THR A 123 7.58 -1.56 4.86
CA THR A 123 8.43 -0.45 5.31
C THR A 123 9.90 -0.82 5.22
N LEU A 124 10.31 -1.97 5.77
CA LEU A 124 11.71 -2.40 5.74
C LEU A 124 12.21 -2.57 4.31
N LEU A 125 11.40 -3.14 3.42
CA LEU A 125 11.74 -3.32 2.02
C LEU A 125 12.01 -1.99 1.30
N ARG A 126 11.28 -0.92 1.62
CA ARG A 126 11.54 0.42 1.06
C ARG A 126 12.93 0.96 1.34
N PHE A 127 13.54 0.54 2.46
CA PHE A 127 14.88 0.96 2.86
C PHE A 127 15.99 0.01 2.37
N THR A 128 15.66 -0.96 1.53
CA THR A 128 16.65 -1.78 0.82
C THR A 128 17.05 -1.13 -0.51
N PRO A 129 18.20 -1.48 -1.11
CA PRO A 129 18.57 -0.99 -2.44
C PRO A 129 17.49 -1.26 -3.49
N ALA A 130 16.91 -2.47 -3.51
CA ALA A 130 15.82 -2.80 -4.44
C ALA A 130 14.57 -1.95 -4.21
N GLY A 131 14.24 -1.64 -2.95
CA GLY A 131 13.12 -0.76 -2.62
C GLY A 131 13.36 0.69 -3.04
N ALA A 132 14.59 1.19 -2.90
CA ALA A 132 14.97 2.52 -3.36
C ALA A 132 14.87 2.62 -4.90
N ASP A 133 15.32 1.60 -5.61
CA ASP A 133 15.27 1.51 -7.08
C ASP A 133 13.83 1.49 -7.59
N MET A 134 13.01 0.63 -6.98
CA MET A 134 11.58 0.54 -7.27
C MET A 134 10.87 1.86 -6.98
N GLN A 135 11.19 2.52 -5.88
CA GLN A 135 10.60 3.81 -5.53
C GLN A 135 11.03 4.92 -6.49
N ALA A 136 12.30 4.95 -6.90
CA ALA A 136 12.79 5.90 -7.90
C ALA A 136 12.06 5.70 -9.23
N TRP A 137 11.99 4.45 -9.72
CA TRP A 137 11.29 4.13 -10.96
C TRP A 137 9.80 4.49 -10.93
N TRP A 138 9.09 4.19 -9.83
CA TRP A 138 7.64 4.44 -9.73
C TRP A 138 7.27 5.92 -9.64
N LEU A 139 8.17 6.75 -9.12
CA LEU A 139 7.94 8.19 -8.90
C LEU A 139 8.52 9.08 -10.01
N ASP A 140 9.16 8.48 -11.00
CA ASP A 140 9.60 9.10 -12.27
C ASP A 140 8.39 9.33 -13.20
#